data_AF-A0A0J9WAS7-F1
#
_entry.id   AF-A0A0J9WAS7-F1
#
_cell.length_a   1.000
_cell.length_b   1.000
_cell.length_c   1.000
_cell.angle_alpha   90.00
_cell.angle_beta   90.00
_cell.angle_gamma   90.00
#
_symmetry.space_group_name_H-M   'P 1'
#
loop_
_entity.id
_entity.type
_entity.pdbx_description
1 polymer ?
#
loop_
_entity_poly.entity_id
_entity_poly.type
_entity_poly.pdbx_seq_one_letter_code
_entity_poly.pdbx_strand_id
1 'polypeptide(L)'
;MRLTRSLVQPHNAIELLNAEAWKKSWFVMLLALYMWISPFVVIFTSATLSVVRHEDRTCHNVRTLNFNHEAKKKWTHGRKADGDEIMQGARISWYNDTFPDEDGPDVFDFWISPSAYLEEISSRVLTGGQALQRDDVADEICGKGWDCSTVIHFTGPRYKCEQLANGTNSTVKQFNGRDAPFNMSRMIPEGWNTYNCVADEGDYSERQIEHEKYFNRPLQILPFPENLGAFRTEPIIWLGYVTVDDVLVKHAENSSQKGWDTDFTPIISACKHWQVNYTVSLTYTQGFQSYNVTNREYLRKVINTTYVDDSADDGTLDKTVAEPQENYVYPKDWRNYQRIAAFHSLGLKLRELLHGGLSLPDKGKSTEIMTSKLVGRHEFLPVPDFESQIRRL
;
A
#
# COMPACT_ATOMS: atom_id res chain seq x y z
N MET A 1 -42.71 -61.63 32.31
CA MET A 1 -42.88 -62.17 30.94
C MET A 1 -43.91 -61.30 30.22
N ARG A 2 -43.57 -60.82 29.01
CA ARG A 2 -44.36 -60.03 28.05
C ARG A 2 -44.67 -58.56 28.37
N LEU A 3 -43.77 -57.72 27.84
CA LEU A 3 -44.09 -56.47 27.15
C LEU A 3 -45.43 -56.56 26.39
N THR A 4 -46.33 -55.62 26.65
CA THR A 4 -47.29 -55.16 25.65
C THR A 4 -47.02 -53.67 25.44
N ARG A 5 -46.43 -53.37 24.27
CA ARG A 5 -46.31 -52.03 23.70
C ARG A 5 -47.71 -51.41 23.67
N SER A 6 -47.94 -50.34 24.41
CA SER A 6 -48.93 -49.36 23.98
C SER A 6 -48.38 -48.72 22.72
N LEU A 7 -48.92 -49.16 21.58
CA LEU A 7 -48.82 -48.46 20.32
C LEU A 7 -49.26 -47.01 20.58
N VAL A 8 -48.31 -46.07 20.53
CA VAL A 8 -48.64 -44.66 20.30
C VAL A 8 -49.29 -44.63 18.93
N GLN A 9 -50.61 -44.51 18.91
CA GLN A 9 -51.39 -44.28 17.71
C GLN A 9 -50.79 -43.08 16.97
N PRO A 10 -50.58 -43.14 15.65
CA PRO A 10 -50.38 -41.92 14.89
C PRO A 10 -51.68 -41.12 15.02
N HIS A 11 -51.67 -40.06 15.83
CA HIS A 11 -52.77 -39.10 15.84
C HIS A 11 -52.87 -38.54 14.42
N ASN A 12 -53.92 -38.93 13.71
CA ASN A 12 -54.18 -38.49 12.36
C ASN A 12 -54.32 -36.97 12.38
N ALA A 13 -53.50 -36.26 11.59
CA ALA A 13 -53.59 -34.80 11.41
C ALA A 13 -55.00 -34.33 10.96
N ILE A 14 -55.82 -35.26 10.48
CA ILE A 14 -57.22 -35.04 10.09
C ILE A 14 -58.12 -34.78 11.32
N GLU A 15 -57.77 -35.26 12.52
CA GLU A 15 -58.52 -34.94 13.75
C GLU A 15 -58.37 -33.47 14.18
N LEU A 16 -57.30 -32.78 13.75
CA LEU A 16 -57.13 -31.33 13.94
C LEU A 16 -58.12 -30.49 13.14
N LEU A 17 -58.79 -31.08 12.15
CA LEU A 17 -59.78 -30.43 11.30
C LEU A 17 -61.22 -30.69 11.78
N ASN A 18 -61.40 -31.36 12.93
CA ASN A 18 -62.74 -31.58 13.49
C ASN A 18 -63.32 -30.28 14.06
N ALA A 19 -64.38 -29.76 13.43
CA ALA A 19 -65.06 -28.53 13.81
C ALA A 19 -65.62 -28.55 15.25
N GLU A 20 -65.94 -29.73 15.77
CA GLU A 20 -66.49 -29.90 17.12
C GLU A 20 -65.41 -29.79 18.20
N ALA A 21 -64.18 -30.26 17.90
CA ALA A 21 -63.02 -30.15 18.78
C ALA A 21 -62.56 -28.69 18.91
N TRP A 22 -62.60 -27.91 17.82
CA TRP A 22 -62.31 -26.47 17.84
C TRP A 22 -63.30 -25.68 18.68
N LYS A 23 -64.60 -26.03 18.66
CA LYS A 23 -65.62 -25.33 19.45
C LYS A 23 -65.47 -25.53 20.96
N LYS A 24 -65.06 -26.72 21.41
CA LYS A 24 -64.97 -27.05 22.85
C LYS A 24 -63.59 -26.85 23.45
N SER A 25 -62.52 -26.98 22.67
CA SER A 25 -61.15 -27.06 23.20
C SER A 25 -60.14 -26.27 22.37
N TRP A 26 -60.54 -25.08 21.90
CA TRP A 26 -59.74 -24.20 21.04
C TRP A 26 -58.30 -23.95 21.54
N PHE A 27 -58.11 -23.79 22.86
CA PHE A 27 -56.80 -23.55 23.45
C PHE A 27 -55.86 -24.76 23.32
N VAL A 28 -56.37 -25.96 23.56
CA VAL A 28 -55.61 -27.22 23.42
C VAL A 28 -55.26 -27.48 21.96
N MET A 29 -56.17 -27.13 21.04
CA MET A 29 -55.94 -27.23 19.60
C MET A 29 -54.82 -26.30 19.12
N LEU A 30 -54.75 -25.06 19.61
CA LEU A 30 -53.66 -24.14 19.30
C LEU A 30 -52.31 -24.63 19.84
N LEU A 31 -52.29 -25.20 21.05
CA LEU A 31 -51.08 -25.75 21.65
C LEU A 31 -50.57 -26.99 20.88
N ALA A 32 -51.50 -27.86 20.45
CA ALA A 32 -51.20 -29.00 19.61
C ALA A 32 -50.66 -28.57 18.23
N LEU A 33 -51.27 -27.55 17.62
CA LEU A 33 -50.79 -26.96 16.36
C LEU A 33 -49.39 -26.37 16.51
N TYR A 34 -49.12 -25.66 17.60
CA TYR A 34 -47.79 -25.10 17.90
C TYR A 34 -46.73 -26.20 18.04
N MET A 35 -47.03 -27.27 18.79
CA MET A 35 -46.13 -28.44 18.90
C MET A 35 -45.94 -29.18 17.57
N TRP A 36 -46.93 -29.14 16.69
CA TRP A 36 -46.85 -29.72 15.34
C TRP A 36 -46.04 -28.87 14.36
N ILE A 37 -46.11 -27.54 14.48
CA ILE A 37 -45.38 -26.60 13.61
C ILE A 37 -43.96 -26.37 14.12
N SER A 38 -43.66 -26.57 15.40
CA SER A 38 -42.33 -26.31 15.96
C SER A 38 -41.18 -27.06 15.27
N PRO A 39 -41.31 -28.33 14.83
CA PRO A 39 -40.26 -28.99 14.06
C PRO A 39 -40.01 -28.32 12.70
N PHE A 40 -41.05 -27.81 12.05
CA PHE A 40 -40.91 -27.08 10.79
C PHE A 40 -40.17 -25.76 10.99
N VAL A 41 -40.42 -25.03 12.08
CA VAL A 41 -39.67 -23.80 12.38
C VAL A 41 -38.18 -24.10 12.51
N VAL A 42 -37.79 -25.17 13.20
CA VAL A 42 -36.38 -25.58 13.35
C VAL A 42 -35.75 -26.00 12.01
N ILE A 43 -36.50 -26.70 11.15
CA ILE A 43 -36.02 -27.13 9.83
C ILE A 43 -35.87 -25.94 8.88
N PHE A 44 -36.84 -25.03 8.85
CA PHE A 44 -36.78 -23.85 7.98
C PHE A 44 -35.71 -22.86 8.45
N THR A 45 -35.51 -22.67 9.76
CA THR A 45 -34.44 -21.80 10.27
C THR A 45 -33.05 -22.39 10.01
N SER A 46 -32.89 -23.71 10.07
CA SER A 46 -31.62 -24.37 9.71
C SER A 46 -31.33 -24.28 8.21
N ALA A 47 -32.35 -24.38 7.34
CA ALA A 47 -32.19 -24.15 5.91
C ALA A 47 -31.79 -22.70 5.57
N THR A 48 -32.27 -21.70 6.32
CA THR A 48 -31.83 -20.30 6.15
C THR A 48 -30.39 -20.04 6.59
N LEU A 49 -29.77 -20.96 7.34
CA LEU A 49 -28.38 -20.85 7.80
C LEU A 49 -27.40 -21.64 6.94
N SER A 50 -27.87 -22.32 5.88
CA SER A 50 -26.96 -23.08 5.01
C SER A 50 -26.12 -22.11 4.19
N VAL A 51 -24.84 -21.99 4.55
CA VAL A 51 -23.86 -21.23 3.77
C VAL A 51 -23.55 -22.04 2.51
N VAL A 52 -24.08 -21.60 1.38
CA VAL A 52 -23.72 -22.17 0.07
C VAL A 52 -22.32 -21.66 -0.25
N ARG A 53 -21.34 -22.55 -0.38
CA ARG A 53 -20.03 -22.21 -0.92
C ARG A 53 -20.09 -22.32 -2.43
N HIS A 54 -19.83 -21.20 -3.11
CA HIS A 54 -19.68 -21.16 -4.55
C HIS A 54 -18.22 -20.84 -4.88
N GLU A 55 -17.58 -21.67 -5.70
CA GLU A 55 -16.21 -21.49 -6.13
C GLU A 55 -16.21 -21.23 -7.63
N ASP A 56 -16.14 -19.95 -7.99
CA ASP A 56 -15.97 -19.53 -9.37
C ASP A 56 -14.49 -19.50 -9.74
N ARG A 57 -14.15 -20.11 -10.88
CA ARG A 57 -12.78 -20.08 -11.42
C ARG A 57 -12.46 -18.79 -12.18
N THR A 58 -13.48 -17.99 -12.51
CA THR A 58 -13.35 -16.75 -13.29
C THR A 58 -14.27 -15.67 -12.71
N CYS A 59 -13.67 -14.64 -12.11
CA CYS A 59 -14.40 -13.54 -11.48
C CYS A 59 -14.28 -12.27 -12.35
N HIS A 60 -15.27 -12.02 -13.21
CA HIS A 60 -15.25 -10.89 -14.15
C HIS A 60 -15.29 -9.51 -13.48
N ASN A 61 -15.86 -9.41 -12.28
CA ASN A 61 -16.00 -8.12 -11.58
C ASN A 61 -14.78 -7.78 -10.70
N VAL A 62 -13.84 -8.72 -10.53
CA VAL A 62 -12.64 -8.47 -9.72
C VAL A 62 -11.69 -7.57 -10.49
N ARG A 63 -11.50 -6.36 -9.98
CA ARG A 63 -10.54 -5.40 -10.53
C ARG A 63 -9.11 -5.90 -10.27
N THR A 64 -8.29 -5.88 -11.31
CA THR A 64 -6.87 -6.25 -11.22
C THR A 64 -5.99 -5.00 -11.21
N LEU A 65 -4.84 -5.09 -10.54
CA LEU A 65 -3.83 -4.03 -10.54
C LEU A 65 -2.72 -4.43 -11.52
N ASN A 66 -2.50 -3.64 -12.57
CA ASN A 66 -1.49 -3.97 -13.58
C ASN A 66 -0.66 -2.75 -14.00
N PHE A 67 0.51 -2.59 -13.39
CA PHE A 67 1.44 -1.51 -13.73
C PHE A 67 2.06 -1.65 -15.12
N ASN A 68 2.05 -2.83 -15.74
CA ASN A 68 2.49 -2.98 -17.14
C ASN A 68 1.53 -2.28 -18.11
N HIS A 69 0.33 -1.91 -17.65
CA HIS A 69 -0.60 -1.12 -18.45
C HIS A 69 -0.07 0.28 -18.78
N GLU A 70 0.84 0.82 -17.95
CA GLU A 70 1.56 2.07 -18.24
C GLU A 70 2.36 1.96 -19.55
N ALA A 71 2.96 0.79 -19.84
CA ALA A 71 3.79 0.57 -21.02
C ALA A 71 3.00 0.28 -22.32
N LYS A 72 1.67 0.26 -22.28
CA LYS A 72 0.84 -0.14 -23.45
C LYS A 72 0.53 1.02 -24.40
N LYS A 73 0.37 2.22 -23.87
CA LYS A 73 -0.01 3.41 -24.65
C LYS A 73 0.76 4.64 -24.15
N LYS A 74 1.19 5.48 -25.10
CA LYS A 74 1.76 6.81 -24.82
C LYS A 74 0.85 7.60 -23.86
N TRP A 75 1.44 8.53 -23.12
CA TRP A 75 0.74 9.26 -22.07
C TRP A 75 -0.34 10.18 -22.64
N THR A 76 -0.25 10.61 -23.90
CA THR A 76 -1.29 11.43 -24.54
C THR A 76 -2.58 10.67 -24.82
N HIS A 77 -2.54 9.33 -24.87
CA HIS A 77 -3.66 8.50 -25.30
C HIS A 77 -4.49 7.93 -24.15
N GLY A 78 -5.81 7.93 -24.31
CA GLY A 78 -6.74 7.34 -23.36
C GLY A 78 -6.50 5.85 -23.14
N ARG A 79 -6.53 5.43 -21.87
CA ARG A 79 -6.31 4.05 -21.43
C ARG A 79 -7.64 3.45 -20.99
N LYS A 80 -7.91 2.22 -21.43
CA LYS A 80 -9.04 1.39 -20.97
C LYS A 80 -8.47 0.10 -20.40
N ALA A 81 -9.18 -0.52 -19.47
CA ALA A 81 -8.84 -1.85 -19.02
C ALA A 81 -8.83 -2.85 -20.19
N ASP A 82 -8.14 -3.98 -20.02
CA ASP A 82 -8.01 -4.98 -21.08
C ASP A 82 -9.35 -5.66 -21.38
N GLY A 83 -9.70 -5.81 -22.67
CA GLY A 83 -10.97 -6.37 -23.12
C GLY A 83 -11.97 -5.30 -23.58
N ASP A 84 -13.21 -5.70 -23.90
CA ASP A 84 -14.33 -4.79 -24.21
C ASP A 84 -14.86 -4.06 -22.95
N GLU A 85 -13.97 -3.85 -21.96
CA GLU A 85 -14.32 -3.25 -20.68
C GLU A 85 -14.52 -1.73 -20.81
N ILE A 86 -15.55 -1.23 -20.11
CA ILE A 86 -15.90 0.18 -20.05
C ILE A 86 -15.00 0.98 -19.09
N MET A 87 -14.18 0.30 -18.28
CA MET A 87 -13.36 0.93 -17.24
C MET A 87 -12.21 1.72 -17.86
N GLN A 88 -12.11 2.99 -17.49
CA GLN A 88 -10.96 3.83 -17.84
C GLN A 88 -9.81 3.57 -16.87
N GLY A 89 -8.61 3.39 -17.40
CA GLY A 89 -7.41 3.27 -16.60
C GLY A 89 -6.97 4.65 -16.11
N ALA A 90 -6.69 4.77 -14.82
CA ALA A 90 -6.04 5.97 -14.27
C ALA A 90 -4.52 5.90 -14.54
N ARG A 91 -3.92 7.04 -14.83
CA ARG A 91 -2.46 7.18 -14.88
C ARG A 91 -1.98 7.58 -13.51
N ILE A 92 -0.83 7.06 -13.08
CA ILE A 92 -0.27 7.42 -11.77
C ILE A 92 0.83 8.48 -11.84
N SER A 93 1.24 8.86 -13.06
CA SER A 93 2.31 9.82 -13.33
C SER A 93 1.89 10.85 -14.39
N TRP A 94 2.43 12.05 -14.30
CA TRP A 94 2.37 13.11 -15.31
C TRP A 94 3.69 13.22 -16.07
N TYR A 95 3.56 13.63 -17.32
CA TYR A 95 4.66 13.79 -18.25
C TYR A 95 4.55 15.15 -18.93
N ASN A 96 5.67 15.60 -19.45
CA ASN A 96 5.78 16.82 -20.22
C ASN A 96 6.48 16.53 -21.54
N ASP A 97 6.03 17.19 -22.59
CA ASP A 97 6.52 16.96 -23.94
C ASP A 97 7.66 17.92 -24.25
N THR A 98 8.71 17.45 -24.92
CA THR A 98 9.74 18.35 -25.42
C THR A 98 9.23 19.25 -26.54
N PHE A 99 8.41 18.71 -27.45
CA PHE A 99 7.66 19.45 -28.46
C PHE A 99 6.25 18.87 -28.59
N PRO A 100 5.19 19.64 -28.27
CA PRO A 100 3.81 19.15 -28.39
C PRO A 100 3.41 18.91 -29.85
N ASP A 101 2.73 17.80 -30.11
CA ASP A 101 2.15 17.45 -31.41
C ASP A 101 3.14 17.31 -32.59
N GLU A 102 4.44 17.22 -32.29
CA GLU A 102 5.49 16.93 -33.28
C GLU A 102 6.07 15.53 -33.03
N ASP A 103 6.09 14.69 -34.06
CA ASP A 103 6.80 13.41 -34.01
C ASP A 103 8.19 13.60 -34.66
N GLY A 104 9.25 13.28 -33.93
CA GLY A 104 10.63 13.36 -34.41
C GLY A 104 11.58 12.47 -33.60
N PRO A 105 12.78 12.17 -34.12
CA PRO A 105 13.75 11.29 -33.43
C PRO A 105 14.28 11.86 -32.10
N ASP A 106 14.15 13.18 -31.92
CA ASP A 106 14.59 13.91 -30.73
C ASP A 106 13.42 14.46 -29.89
N VAL A 107 12.18 14.13 -30.26
CA VAL A 107 10.98 14.48 -29.49
C VAL A 107 10.61 13.31 -28.58
N PHE A 108 10.43 13.58 -27.28
CA PHE A 108 10.11 12.58 -26.28
C PHE A 108 9.42 13.23 -25.07
N ASP A 109 8.77 12.37 -24.27
CA ASP A 109 7.97 12.80 -23.13
C ASP A 109 8.69 12.34 -21.85
N PHE A 110 8.99 13.27 -20.94
CA PHE A 110 9.67 12.96 -19.69
C PHE A 110 8.77 13.21 -18.48
N TRP A 111 9.03 12.48 -17.40
CA TRP A 111 8.27 12.54 -16.16
C TRP A 111 8.40 13.90 -15.49
N ILE A 112 7.34 14.38 -14.86
CA ILE A 112 7.38 15.63 -14.08
C ILE A 112 6.91 15.46 -12.65
N SER A 113 5.86 14.67 -12.43
CA SER A 113 5.25 14.56 -11.12
C SER A 113 4.32 13.36 -11.02
N PRO A 114 3.97 12.94 -9.80
CA PRO A 114 2.85 12.04 -9.56
C PRO A 114 1.53 12.64 -10.07
N SER A 115 0.62 11.79 -10.52
CA SER A 115 -0.73 12.25 -10.90
C SER A 115 -1.56 12.71 -9.70
N ALA A 116 -2.52 13.61 -9.93
CA ALA A 116 -3.48 14.01 -8.90
C ALA A 116 -4.31 12.82 -8.36
N TYR A 117 -4.54 11.80 -9.20
CA TYR A 117 -5.22 10.58 -8.78
C TYR A 117 -4.37 9.77 -7.78
N LEU A 118 -3.07 9.65 -8.05
CA LEU A 118 -2.15 9.01 -7.11
C LEU A 118 -2.06 9.81 -5.81
N GLU A 119 -2.03 11.15 -5.88
CA GLU A 119 -2.02 12.03 -4.70
C GLU A 119 -3.23 11.80 -3.77
N GLU A 120 -4.43 11.71 -4.36
CA GLU A 120 -5.65 11.43 -3.61
C GLU A 120 -5.60 10.03 -2.95
N ILE A 121 -5.09 9.03 -3.66
CA ILE A 121 -4.96 7.67 -3.13
C ILE A 121 -3.92 7.62 -2.02
N SER A 122 -2.72 8.14 -2.26
CA SER A 122 -1.61 8.06 -1.30
C SER A 122 -1.93 8.82 -0.02
N SER A 123 -2.49 10.03 -0.11
CA SER A 123 -2.86 10.81 1.07
C SER A 123 -3.83 10.07 1.99
N ARG A 124 -4.80 9.33 1.44
CA ARG A 124 -5.75 8.58 2.27
C ARG A 124 -5.19 7.23 2.75
N VAL A 125 -4.46 6.50 1.89
CA VAL A 125 -3.92 5.18 2.24
C VAL A 125 -2.78 5.30 3.26
N LEU A 126 -1.86 6.25 3.06
CA LEU A 126 -0.70 6.44 3.93
C LEU A 126 -1.09 7.00 5.31
N THR A 127 -2.04 7.94 5.36
CA THR A 127 -2.59 8.47 6.62
C THR A 127 -3.53 7.47 7.30
N GLY A 128 -4.41 6.83 6.53
CA GLY A 128 -5.45 5.92 7.03
C GLY A 128 -4.95 4.52 7.39
N GLY A 129 -3.85 4.06 6.79
CA GLY A 129 -3.31 2.70 6.97
C GLY A 129 -4.29 1.60 6.56
N GLN A 130 -5.20 1.89 5.63
CA GLN A 130 -6.24 0.98 5.15
C GLN A 130 -6.45 1.19 3.65
N ALA A 131 -6.89 0.13 2.97
CA ALA A 131 -7.23 0.20 1.56
C ALA A 131 -8.41 1.15 1.34
N LEU A 132 -8.36 1.91 0.25
CA LEU A 132 -9.49 2.73 -0.17
C LEU A 132 -10.58 1.84 -0.77
N GLN A 133 -11.78 1.97 -0.22
CA GLN A 133 -12.92 1.21 -0.66
C GLN A 133 -14.06 2.16 -1.04
N ARG A 134 -14.72 1.87 -2.17
CA ARG A 134 -16.01 2.47 -2.52
C ARG A 134 -17.13 1.67 -1.86
N ASP A 135 -18.15 2.35 -1.36
CA ASP A 135 -19.28 1.75 -0.64
C ASP A 135 -19.87 0.53 -1.36
N ASP A 136 -20.11 0.62 -2.67
CA ASP A 136 -20.75 -0.46 -3.45
C ASP A 136 -19.78 -1.51 -4.02
N VAL A 137 -18.46 -1.42 -3.75
CA VAL A 137 -17.49 -2.31 -4.42
C VAL A 137 -17.63 -3.76 -3.98
N ALA A 138 -18.02 -4.00 -2.72
CA ALA A 138 -18.24 -5.35 -2.22
C ALA A 138 -19.46 -6.01 -2.89
N ASP A 139 -20.54 -5.24 -3.07
CA ASP A 139 -21.74 -5.70 -3.76
C ASP A 139 -21.48 -5.95 -5.26
N GLU A 140 -20.63 -5.12 -5.89
CA GLU A 140 -20.21 -5.31 -7.29
C GLU A 140 -19.37 -6.57 -7.48
N ILE A 141 -18.41 -6.82 -6.58
CA ILE A 141 -17.45 -7.92 -6.71
C ILE A 141 -18.04 -9.24 -6.23
N CYS A 142 -18.64 -9.27 -5.04
CA CYS A 142 -19.14 -10.49 -4.40
C CYS A 142 -20.63 -10.75 -4.68
N GLY A 143 -21.39 -9.72 -5.04
CA GLY A 143 -22.85 -9.76 -5.02
C GLY A 143 -23.41 -9.38 -3.65
N LYS A 144 -24.62 -8.81 -3.66
CA LYS A 144 -25.26 -8.28 -2.45
C LYS A 144 -25.45 -9.35 -1.37
N GLY A 145 -24.88 -9.13 -0.19
CA GLY A 145 -25.01 -10.02 0.97
C GLY A 145 -24.09 -11.24 0.95
N TRP A 146 -23.10 -11.28 0.04
CA TRP A 146 -22.12 -12.36 -0.05
C TRP A 146 -20.76 -11.89 0.43
N ASP A 147 -20.11 -12.74 1.23
CA ASP A 147 -18.69 -12.62 1.53
C ASP A 147 -17.89 -13.40 0.48
N CYS A 148 -16.82 -12.80 -0.05
CA CYS A 148 -16.00 -13.46 -1.05
C CYS A 148 -14.51 -13.22 -0.83
N SER A 149 -13.70 -14.14 -1.36
CA SER A 149 -12.25 -14.04 -1.34
C SER A 149 -11.69 -14.27 -2.74
N THR A 150 -10.77 -13.42 -3.17
CA THR A 150 -10.09 -13.53 -4.46
C THR A 150 -8.58 -13.43 -4.27
N VAL A 151 -7.83 -14.08 -5.14
CA VAL A 151 -6.37 -13.99 -5.18
C VAL A 151 -5.98 -13.24 -6.43
N ILE A 152 -5.23 -12.16 -6.27
CA ILE A 152 -4.68 -11.39 -7.37
C ILE A 152 -3.15 -11.52 -7.42
N HIS A 153 -2.62 -11.55 -8.63
CA HIS A 153 -1.20 -11.58 -8.92
C HIS A 153 -0.83 -10.35 -9.72
N PHE A 154 0.19 -9.61 -9.25
CA PHE A 154 0.68 -8.45 -9.98
C PHE A 154 2.15 -8.19 -9.68
N THR A 155 2.81 -7.47 -10.57
CA THR A 155 4.19 -7.03 -10.38
C THR A 155 4.20 -5.55 -10.06
N GLY A 156 4.77 -5.15 -8.92
CA GLY A 156 4.80 -3.76 -8.47
C GLY A 156 6.08 -3.37 -7.74
N PRO A 157 6.20 -2.11 -7.33
CA PRO A 157 7.34 -1.63 -6.58
C PRO A 157 7.34 -2.11 -5.11
N ARG A 158 8.52 -2.19 -4.51
CA ARG A 158 8.72 -2.43 -3.08
C ARG A 158 10.08 -1.95 -2.62
N TYR A 159 10.16 -1.40 -1.41
CA TYR A 159 11.44 -1.24 -0.73
C TYR A 159 11.87 -2.53 -0.02
N LYS A 160 13.10 -2.97 -0.30
CA LYS A 160 13.78 -4.07 0.41
C LYS A 160 14.77 -3.46 1.39
N CYS A 161 14.49 -3.63 2.68
CA CYS A 161 15.26 -3.05 3.78
C CYS A 161 16.26 -4.06 4.37
N GLU A 162 17.39 -3.54 4.83
CA GLU A 162 18.41 -4.24 5.62
C GLU A 162 18.74 -3.41 6.86
N GLN A 163 18.82 -4.09 8.01
CA GLN A 163 19.23 -3.46 9.26
C GLN A 163 20.76 -3.35 9.29
N LEU A 164 21.26 -2.12 9.43
CA LEU A 164 22.68 -1.80 9.39
C LEU A 164 23.31 -1.75 10.78
N ALA A 165 22.53 -1.34 11.78
CA ALA A 165 22.98 -1.20 13.16
C ALA A 165 21.80 -1.25 14.15
N ASN A 166 22.07 -1.70 15.38
CA ASN A 166 21.09 -1.86 16.46
C ASN A 166 21.78 -1.68 17.81
N GLY A 167 21.30 -0.72 18.59
CA GLY A 167 21.84 -0.33 19.89
C GLY A 167 22.83 0.82 19.79
N THR A 168 23.01 1.51 20.91
CA THR A 168 23.78 2.76 21.04
C THR A 168 25.25 2.63 20.61
N ASN A 169 25.92 1.56 21.05
CA ASN A 169 27.34 1.34 20.77
C ASN A 169 27.60 0.59 19.44
N SER A 170 26.61 0.45 18.57
CA SER A 170 26.77 -0.33 17.34
C SER A 170 27.34 0.52 16.20
N THR A 171 28.28 -0.06 15.44
CA THR A 171 28.84 0.59 14.25
C THR A 171 27.92 0.38 13.06
N VAL A 172 27.62 1.46 12.34
CA VAL A 172 26.77 1.41 11.15
C VAL A 172 27.51 0.72 10.02
N LYS A 173 26.96 -0.41 9.55
CA LYS A 173 27.51 -1.12 8.39
C LYS A 173 27.25 -0.34 7.11
N GLN A 174 28.19 -0.44 6.17
CA GLN A 174 27.97 0.06 4.81
C GLN A 174 26.85 -0.71 4.12
N PHE A 175 26.04 0.02 3.36
CA PHE A 175 24.96 -0.57 2.59
C PHE A 175 25.26 -0.42 1.10
N ASN A 176 25.60 -1.55 0.46
CA ASN A 176 26.03 -1.59 -0.95
C ASN A 176 27.20 -0.62 -1.26
N GLY A 177 28.21 -0.58 -0.38
CA GLY A 177 29.40 0.25 -0.54
C GLY A 177 29.21 1.74 -0.22
N ARG A 178 28.05 2.13 0.31
CA ARG A 178 27.75 3.51 0.72
C ARG A 178 27.56 3.59 2.23
N ASP A 179 28.14 4.63 2.82
CA ASP A 179 27.93 4.97 4.23
C ASP A 179 26.56 5.61 4.43
N ALA A 180 25.94 5.37 5.59
CA ALA A 180 24.71 6.05 5.94
C ALA A 180 24.98 7.56 6.15
N PRO A 181 24.03 8.45 5.79
CA PRO A 181 24.20 9.90 5.93
C PRO A 181 24.19 10.38 7.40
N PHE A 182 23.96 9.48 8.35
CA PHE A 182 23.97 9.75 9.78
C PHE A 182 24.39 8.51 10.59
N ASN A 183 24.86 8.76 11.81
CA ASN A 183 25.33 7.74 12.75
C ASN A 183 24.36 7.59 13.93
N MET A 184 24.59 6.55 14.75
CA MET A 184 23.83 6.30 15.99
C MET A 184 23.85 7.47 16.96
N SER A 185 24.92 8.26 16.99
CA SER A 185 25.05 9.46 17.84
C SER A 185 24.03 10.56 17.56
N ARG A 186 23.29 10.48 16.45
CA ARG A 186 22.19 11.41 16.15
C ARG A 186 20.88 10.99 16.82
N MET A 187 20.75 9.71 17.19
CA MET A 187 19.57 9.11 17.79
C MET A 187 19.65 9.14 19.32
N ILE A 188 18.52 9.23 20.00
CA ILE A 188 18.50 9.07 21.47
C ILE A 188 18.97 7.66 21.84
N PRO A 189 19.70 7.50 22.96
CA PRO A 189 19.96 8.48 24.04
C PRO A 189 21.13 9.44 23.84
N GLU A 190 22.06 9.18 22.91
CA GLU A 190 23.26 10.03 22.72
C GLU A 190 22.93 11.36 22.03
N GLY A 191 22.04 11.29 21.04
CA GLY A 191 21.54 12.44 20.29
C GLY A 191 20.19 12.92 20.79
N TRP A 192 19.39 13.45 19.87
CA TRP A 192 18.10 14.05 20.18
C TRP A 192 16.96 13.49 19.33
N ASN A 193 17.26 12.71 18.29
CA ASN A 193 16.24 12.22 17.37
C ASN A 193 15.63 10.90 17.86
N THR A 194 14.31 10.83 17.93
CA THR A 194 13.55 9.57 18.05
C THR A 194 13.35 8.92 16.68
N TYR A 195 13.34 9.75 15.64
CA TYR A 195 13.18 9.36 14.24
C TYR A 195 14.02 10.28 13.35
N ASN A 196 14.68 9.72 12.35
CA ASN A 196 15.42 10.47 11.35
C ASN A 196 15.50 9.67 10.06
N CYS A 197 14.95 10.22 8.98
CA CYS A 197 14.90 9.58 7.68
C CYS A 197 15.41 10.52 6.59
N VAL A 198 16.34 10.01 5.79
CA VAL A 198 16.86 10.66 4.59
C VAL A 198 16.46 9.78 3.41
N ALA A 199 15.68 10.31 2.49
CA ALA A 199 14.98 9.53 1.46
C ALA A 199 14.95 10.24 0.09
N ASP A 200 15.77 11.26 -0.10
CA ASP A 200 15.78 12.17 -1.24
C ASP A 200 17.15 12.23 -1.93
N GLU A 201 18.16 11.53 -1.41
CA GLU A 201 19.49 11.49 -2.02
C GLU A 201 19.46 10.81 -3.39
N GLY A 202 19.90 11.55 -4.41
CA GLY A 202 19.88 11.10 -5.79
C GLY A 202 18.47 10.98 -6.37
N ASP A 203 17.48 11.68 -5.80
CA ASP A 203 16.13 11.70 -6.37
C ASP A 203 16.11 12.48 -7.68
N TYR A 204 15.13 12.14 -8.51
CA TYR A 204 14.92 12.81 -9.78
C TYR A 204 14.61 14.29 -9.54
N SER A 205 15.34 15.20 -10.19
CA SER A 205 15.06 16.63 -10.07
C SER A 205 13.73 16.98 -10.74
N GLU A 206 12.80 17.60 -10.00
CA GLU A 206 11.53 18.11 -10.54
C GLU A 206 11.77 19.05 -11.73
N ARG A 207 12.86 19.84 -11.67
CA ARG A 207 13.29 20.70 -12.77
C ARG A 207 14.46 20.06 -13.49
N GLN A 208 14.19 19.50 -14.66
CA GLN A 208 15.21 18.90 -15.53
C GLN A 208 15.86 19.93 -16.48
N ILE A 209 15.10 20.94 -16.91
CA ILE A 209 15.54 21.99 -17.82
C ILE A 209 14.74 23.26 -17.59
N GLU A 210 15.32 24.39 -17.96
CA GLU A 210 14.61 25.67 -18.02
C GLU A 210 13.47 25.61 -19.02
N HIS A 211 12.28 26.05 -18.59
CA HIS A 211 11.05 25.94 -19.36
C HIS A 211 10.20 27.21 -19.29
N GLU A 212 9.30 27.35 -20.26
CA GLU A 212 8.30 28.40 -20.28
C GLU A 212 7.34 28.28 -19.09
N LYS A 213 7.07 29.41 -18.43
CA LYS A 213 6.24 29.48 -17.22
C LYS A 213 4.83 28.89 -17.35
N TYR A 214 4.21 28.94 -18.53
CA TYR A 214 2.79 28.61 -18.70
C TYR A 214 2.54 27.23 -19.31
N PHE A 215 3.47 26.72 -20.12
CA PHE A 215 3.30 25.48 -20.87
C PHE A 215 4.34 24.43 -20.52
N ASN A 216 5.24 24.72 -19.57
CA ASN A 216 6.38 23.87 -19.19
C ASN A 216 7.25 23.43 -20.37
N ARG A 217 7.21 24.14 -21.50
CA ARG A 217 8.00 23.80 -22.68
C ARG A 217 9.47 24.13 -22.48
N PRO A 218 10.41 23.23 -22.81
CA PRO A 218 11.83 23.55 -22.78
C PRO A 218 12.14 24.84 -23.56
N LEU A 219 12.91 25.76 -22.96
CA LEU A 219 13.34 27.00 -23.62
C LEU A 219 14.49 26.76 -24.62
N GLN A 220 15.21 25.66 -24.45
CA GLN A 220 16.34 25.30 -25.30
C GLN A 220 15.88 24.78 -26.66
N ILE A 221 16.62 25.16 -27.71
CA ILE A 221 16.46 24.64 -29.07
C ILE A 221 17.31 23.38 -29.22
N LEU A 222 16.86 22.40 -30.01
CA LEU A 222 17.56 21.16 -30.33
C LEU A 222 19.06 21.37 -30.64
N PRO A 223 19.95 20.40 -30.27
CA PRO A 223 19.64 19.13 -29.61
C PRO A 223 19.45 19.28 -28.08
N PHE A 224 18.57 18.45 -27.51
CA PHE A 224 18.43 18.36 -26.06
C PHE A 224 19.62 17.65 -25.41
N PRO A 225 19.93 17.95 -24.14
CA PRO A 225 20.89 17.18 -23.34
C PRO A 225 20.58 15.68 -23.38
N GLU A 226 21.61 14.84 -23.48
CA GLU A 226 21.44 13.39 -23.63
C GLU A 226 20.67 12.76 -22.46
N ASN A 227 20.96 13.21 -21.24
CA ASN A 227 20.31 12.73 -20.02
C ASN A 227 19.06 13.52 -19.63
N LEU A 228 18.51 14.34 -20.54
CA LEU A 228 17.30 15.11 -20.25
C LEU A 228 16.15 14.17 -19.87
N GLY A 229 15.68 14.31 -18.63
CA GLY A 229 14.57 13.53 -18.10
C GLY A 229 14.89 12.05 -17.84
N ALA A 230 16.16 11.63 -17.90
CA ALA A 230 16.54 10.25 -17.61
C ALA A 230 16.44 9.96 -16.11
N PHE A 231 15.84 8.82 -15.75
CA PHE A 231 15.97 8.34 -14.36
C PHE A 231 17.35 7.72 -14.16
N ARG A 232 18.17 8.37 -13.34
CA ARG A 232 19.57 8.00 -13.10
C ARG A 232 19.71 6.97 -11.99
N THR A 233 18.94 7.11 -10.91
CA THR A 233 18.90 6.20 -9.77
C THR A 233 17.56 6.33 -9.05
N GLU A 234 17.24 5.33 -8.23
CA GLU A 234 16.16 5.44 -7.24
C GLU A 234 16.75 5.73 -5.86
N PRO A 235 16.20 6.68 -5.09
CA PRO A 235 16.71 7.00 -3.76
C PRO A 235 16.71 5.80 -2.81
N ILE A 236 17.75 5.75 -1.98
CA ILE A 236 17.82 4.85 -0.82
C ILE A 236 17.05 5.52 0.31
N ILE A 237 16.18 4.76 0.98
CA ILE A 237 15.55 5.22 2.22
C ILE A 237 16.48 4.86 3.37
N TRP A 238 17.18 5.84 3.93
CA TRP A 238 17.97 5.70 5.15
C TRP A 238 17.09 6.00 6.34
N LEU A 239 16.88 5.00 7.19
CA LEU A 239 15.89 5.02 8.26
C LEU A 239 16.58 4.86 9.61
N GLY A 240 16.60 5.92 10.41
CA GLY A 240 16.99 5.89 11.81
C GLY A 240 15.75 6.01 12.68
N TYR A 241 15.52 5.07 13.58
CA TYR A 241 14.38 5.11 14.49
C TYR A 241 14.72 4.48 15.83
N VAL A 242 14.02 4.89 16.88
CA VAL A 242 14.17 4.35 18.22
C VAL A 242 12.99 3.45 18.56
N THR A 243 13.29 2.29 19.13
CA THR A 243 12.30 1.39 19.70
C THR A 243 12.42 1.36 21.23
N VAL A 244 11.31 1.04 21.89
CA VAL A 244 11.21 0.83 23.33
C VAL A 244 10.66 -0.57 23.61
N ASP A 245 10.97 -1.13 24.77
CA ASP A 245 10.53 -2.48 25.15
C ASP A 245 9.04 -2.53 25.53
N ASP A 246 8.54 -1.53 26.28
CA ASP A 246 7.15 -1.46 26.74
C ASP A 246 6.52 -0.08 26.49
N VAL A 247 5.75 0.02 25.40
CA VAL A 247 5.02 1.24 25.01
C VAL A 247 3.93 1.70 25.99
N LEU A 248 3.58 0.89 27.00
CA LEU A 248 2.55 1.24 27.99
C LEU A 248 3.14 1.96 29.21
N VAL A 249 4.47 1.93 29.36
CA VAL A 249 5.17 2.64 30.43
C VAL A 249 5.53 4.04 29.95
N LYS A 250 5.51 5.01 30.86
CA LYS A 250 5.96 6.36 30.57
C LYS A 250 7.49 6.37 30.46
N HIS A 251 8.01 6.76 29.30
CA HIS A 251 9.45 6.85 29.06
C HIS A 251 10.02 8.21 29.47
N ALA A 252 11.35 8.28 29.56
CA ALA A 252 12.06 9.51 29.86
C ALA A 252 11.85 10.56 28.75
N GLU A 253 11.41 11.76 29.13
CA GLU A 253 11.19 12.89 28.22
C GLU A 253 12.47 13.72 27.99
N ASN A 254 13.49 13.56 28.84
CA ASN A 254 14.78 14.24 28.71
C ASN A 254 15.92 13.43 29.35
N SER A 255 17.15 13.80 29.01
CA SER A 255 18.38 13.14 29.48
C SER A 255 18.65 13.22 30.98
N SER A 256 17.91 14.05 31.72
CA SER A 256 18.03 14.12 33.19
C SER A 256 17.12 13.12 33.90
N GLN A 257 16.17 12.51 33.19
CA GLN A 257 15.25 11.53 33.77
C GLN A 257 15.84 10.12 33.76
N LYS A 258 15.58 9.37 34.84
CA LYS A 258 15.93 7.96 34.92
C LYS A 258 15.22 7.20 33.79
N GLY A 259 15.97 6.37 33.08
CA GLY A 259 15.46 5.59 31.94
C GLY A 259 15.97 6.09 30.59
N TRP A 260 16.46 7.34 30.49
CA TRP A 260 16.91 7.89 29.20
C TRP A 260 17.95 6.99 28.51
N ASP A 261 18.99 6.56 29.23
CA ASP A 261 20.06 5.76 28.62
C ASP A 261 19.71 4.27 28.44
N THR A 262 18.61 3.80 29.02
CA THR A 262 18.27 2.36 29.09
C THR A 262 17.02 1.98 28.32
N ASP A 263 16.05 2.87 28.22
CA ASP A 263 14.72 2.54 27.71
C ASP A 263 14.65 2.61 26.18
N PHE A 264 15.61 3.31 25.57
CA PHE A 264 15.63 3.60 24.14
C PHE A 264 16.70 2.77 23.41
N THR A 265 16.27 1.99 22.43
CA THR A 265 17.16 1.25 21.53
C THR A 265 17.12 1.84 20.13
N PRO A 266 18.18 2.53 19.67
CA PRO A 266 18.24 3.07 18.32
C PRO A 266 18.57 1.98 17.28
N ILE A 267 17.93 2.07 16.13
CA ILE A 267 18.09 1.17 14.99
C ILE A 267 18.32 2.02 13.74
N ILE A 268 19.28 1.61 12.90
CA ILE A 268 19.51 2.20 11.58
C ILE A 268 19.35 1.10 10.53
N SER A 269 18.51 1.38 9.54
CA SER A 269 18.21 0.50 8.41
C SER A 269 18.29 1.28 7.11
N ALA A 270 18.53 0.58 6.00
CA ALA A 270 18.51 1.17 4.67
C ALA A 270 17.69 0.32 3.71
N CYS A 271 16.94 0.96 2.82
CA CYS A 271 16.07 0.27 1.87
C CYS A 271 16.33 0.68 0.43
N LYS A 272 16.45 -0.32 -0.47
CA LYS A 272 16.50 -0.10 -1.93
C LYS A 272 15.18 -0.40 -2.59
N HIS A 273 14.94 0.25 -3.72
CA HIS A 273 13.72 0.07 -4.51
C HIS A 273 13.83 -1.14 -5.46
N TRP A 274 12.90 -2.09 -5.33
CA TRP A 274 12.84 -3.34 -6.10
C TRP A 274 11.50 -3.51 -6.79
N GLN A 275 11.54 -4.19 -7.93
CA GLN A 275 10.37 -4.78 -8.58
C GLN A 275 10.09 -6.15 -7.94
N VAL A 276 8.84 -6.37 -7.54
CA VAL A 276 8.40 -7.55 -6.80
C VAL A 276 7.15 -8.15 -7.42
N ASN A 277 7.11 -9.47 -7.54
CA ASN A 277 5.90 -10.22 -7.83
C ASN A 277 5.12 -10.47 -6.54
N TYR A 278 3.90 -9.95 -6.50
CA TYR A 278 3.00 -10.08 -5.38
C TYR A 278 1.94 -11.15 -5.65
N THR A 279 1.63 -11.91 -4.61
CA THR A 279 0.37 -12.64 -4.51
C THR A 279 -0.38 -12.10 -3.32
N VAL A 280 -1.59 -11.59 -3.57
CA VAL A 280 -2.41 -10.94 -2.56
C VAL A 280 -3.77 -11.62 -2.51
N SER A 281 -4.16 -12.06 -1.33
CA SER A 281 -5.51 -12.49 -1.03
C SER A 281 -6.32 -11.28 -0.59
N LEU A 282 -7.38 -10.96 -1.35
CA LEU A 282 -8.37 -9.96 -1.00
C LEU A 282 -9.59 -10.68 -0.43
N THR A 283 -10.07 -10.20 0.70
CA THR A 283 -11.29 -10.73 1.33
C THR A 283 -12.27 -9.60 1.55
N TYR A 284 -13.53 -9.85 1.22
CA TYR A 284 -14.64 -8.96 1.43
C TYR A 284 -15.56 -9.62 2.44
N THR A 285 -15.68 -9.03 3.62
CA THR A 285 -16.52 -9.55 4.70
C THR A 285 -17.43 -8.44 5.19
N GLN A 286 -18.75 -8.69 5.19
CA GLN A 286 -19.76 -7.71 5.59
C GLN A 286 -19.62 -6.37 4.87
N GLY A 287 -19.23 -6.41 3.59
CA GLY A 287 -19.01 -5.21 2.81
C GLY A 287 -17.68 -4.50 3.05
N PHE A 288 -16.75 -5.01 3.86
CA PHE A 288 -15.42 -4.42 4.06
C PHE A 288 -14.32 -5.22 3.36
N GLN A 289 -13.46 -4.53 2.63
CA GLN A 289 -12.28 -5.09 1.98
C GLN A 289 -11.11 -5.16 2.99
N SER A 290 -10.50 -6.33 3.08
CA SER A 290 -9.19 -6.49 3.69
C SER A 290 -8.26 -7.26 2.75
N TYR A 291 -6.95 -7.06 2.93
CA TYR A 291 -5.94 -7.69 2.09
C TYR A 291 -4.90 -8.40 2.94
N ASN A 292 -4.38 -9.51 2.42
CA ASN A 292 -3.25 -10.21 2.98
C ASN A 292 -2.28 -10.58 1.86
N VAL A 293 -1.04 -10.11 1.97
CA VAL A 293 0.01 -10.44 1.00
C VAL A 293 0.62 -11.79 1.40
N THR A 294 0.31 -12.82 0.62
CA THR A 294 0.70 -14.21 0.92
C THR A 294 2.09 -14.57 0.39
N ASN A 295 2.50 -14.01 -0.75
CA ASN A 295 3.81 -14.24 -1.33
C ASN A 295 4.41 -12.95 -1.93
N ARG A 296 5.74 -12.86 -1.85
CA ARG A 296 6.55 -11.75 -2.37
C ARG A 296 7.84 -12.32 -2.96
N GLU A 297 8.01 -12.21 -4.26
CA GLU A 297 9.23 -12.62 -4.95
C GLU A 297 9.95 -11.39 -5.51
N TYR A 298 11.16 -11.12 -5.01
CA TYR A 298 11.98 -10.01 -5.47
C TYR A 298 12.63 -10.36 -6.81
N LEU A 299 12.34 -9.57 -7.85
CA LEU A 299 12.82 -9.84 -9.19
C LEU A 299 14.15 -9.13 -9.47
N ARG A 300 14.13 -7.80 -9.43
CA ARG A 300 15.28 -6.93 -9.76
C ARG A 300 15.08 -5.55 -9.16
N LYS A 301 16.16 -4.77 -9.07
CA LYS A 301 16.05 -3.35 -8.70
C LYS A 301 15.23 -2.59 -9.76
N VAL A 302 14.52 -1.55 -9.34
CA VAL A 302 13.75 -0.69 -10.27
C VAL A 302 14.71 -0.01 -11.26
N ILE A 303 15.80 0.57 -10.75
CA ILE A 303 16.95 1.04 -11.53
C ILE A 303 18.21 0.43 -10.93
N ASN A 304 19.03 -0.23 -11.75
CA ASN A 304 20.24 -0.91 -11.27
C ASN A 304 21.48 -0.02 -11.36
N THR A 305 21.43 1.09 -10.65
CA THR A 305 22.54 2.02 -10.48
C THR A 305 22.85 2.23 -9.00
N THR A 306 23.95 2.92 -8.73
CA THR A 306 24.35 3.34 -7.40
C THR A 306 24.65 4.83 -7.44
N TYR A 307 23.93 5.59 -6.64
CA TYR A 307 24.18 7.02 -6.45
C TYR A 307 25.62 7.28 -5.98
N VAL A 308 26.27 8.27 -6.58
CA VAL A 308 27.63 8.72 -6.26
C VAL A 308 27.57 10.07 -5.54
N ASP A 309 27.13 11.11 -6.24
CA ASP A 309 27.03 12.48 -5.74
C ASP A 309 26.11 13.34 -6.63
N ASP A 310 26.04 14.66 -6.36
CA ASP A 310 25.31 15.64 -7.15
C ASP A 310 26.24 16.57 -7.95
N SER A 311 27.18 16.00 -8.71
CA SER A 311 28.19 16.75 -9.48
C SER A 311 27.98 16.77 -11.00
N ALA A 312 26.85 16.27 -11.51
CA ALA A 312 26.63 16.12 -12.95
C ALA A 312 26.67 17.48 -13.69
N ASP A 313 27.39 17.51 -14.81
CA ASP A 313 27.49 18.68 -15.70
C ASP A 313 27.25 18.27 -17.15
N ASP A 314 26.05 17.77 -17.43
CA ASP A 314 25.63 17.25 -18.73
C ASP A 314 24.62 18.15 -19.46
N GLY A 315 24.47 19.40 -19.00
CA GLY A 315 23.52 20.37 -19.54
C GLY A 315 22.10 20.26 -18.98
N THR A 316 21.82 19.29 -18.12
CA THR A 316 20.56 19.23 -17.35
C THR A 316 20.67 19.96 -16.01
N LEU A 317 19.53 20.32 -15.44
CA LEU A 317 19.42 20.84 -14.08
C LEU A 317 19.43 19.71 -13.02
N ASP A 318 19.31 18.46 -13.45
CA ASP A 318 19.49 17.29 -12.60
C ASP A 318 20.99 17.05 -12.39
N LYS A 319 21.45 17.26 -11.15
CA LYS A 319 22.86 17.16 -10.78
C LYS A 319 23.27 15.76 -10.34
N THR A 320 22.36 14.81 -10.27
CA THR A 320 22.66 13.48 -9.73
C THR A 320 23.57 12.67 -10.64
N VAL A 321 24.62 12.08 -10.09
CA VAL A 321 25.51 11.13 -10.74
C VAL A 321 25.28 9.74 -10.15
N ALA A 322 25.08 8.75 -11.01
CA ALA A 322 24.94 7.36 -10.60
C ALA A 322 25.63 6.40 -11.58
N GLU A 323 26.12 5.28 -11.07
CA GLU A 323 26.86 4.31 -11.88
C GLU A 323 26.25 2.90 -11.84
N PRO A 324 26.30 2.14 -12.95
CA PRO A 324 26.82 2.54 -14.26
C PRO A 324 25.77 3.32 -15.09
N GLN A 325 26.21 4.31 -15.87
CA GLN A 325 25.32 5.17 -16.68
C GLN A 325 24.52 4.41 -17.74
N GLU A 326 25.05 3.29 -18.25
CA GLU A 326 24.36 2.41 -19.21
C GLU A 326 23.02 1.84 -18.69
N ASN A 327 22.81 1.85 -17.37
CA ASN A 327 21.56 1.41 -16.73
C ASN A 327 20.57 2.55 -16.49
N TYR A 328 20.86 3.78 -16.96
CA TYR A 328 19.90 4.89 -16.91
C TYR A 328 18.66 4.56 -17.75
N VAL A 329 17.51 5.06 -17.29
CA VAL A 329 16.24 4.84 -17.98
C VAL A 329 15.87 6.11 -18.74
N TYR A 330 16.03 6.08 -20.05
CA TYR A 330 15.83 7.23 -20.93
C TYR A 330 14.37 7.37 -21.41
N PRO A 331 13.84 8.59 -21.52
CA PRO A 331 12.49 8.85 -22.03
C PRO A 331 12.21 8.32 -23.44
N LYS A 332 13.25 8.23 -24.29
CA LYS A 332 13.14 7.73 -25.66
C LYS A 332 12.63 6.27 -25.71
N ASP A 333 12.95 5.43 -24.71
CA ASP A 333 12.29 4.13 -24.51
C ASP A 333 11.02 4.31 -23.67
N TRP A 334 10.01 4.95 -24.26
CA TRP A 334 8.80 5.39 -23.55
C TRP A 334 8.08 4.25 -22.82
N ARG A 335 8.15 3.01 -23.32
CA ARG A 335 7.45 1.86 -22.70
C ARG A 335 8.07 1.50 -21.36
N ASN A 336 9.39 1.32 -21.33
CA ASN A 336 10.08 1.03 -20.09
C ASN A 336 10.06 2.26 -19.17
N TYR A 337 10.28 3.45 -19.74
CA TYR A 337 10.28 4.71 -19.03
C TYR A 337 8.98 4.97 -18.27
N GLN A 338 7.81 4.82 -18.91
CA GLN A 338 6.52 5.05 -18.25
C GLN A 338 6.26 4.07 -17.10
N ARG A 339 6.69 2.80 -17.25
CA ARG A 339 6.58 1.82 -16.16
C ARG A 339 7.51 2.17 -14.98
N ILE A 340 8.73 2.62 -15.25
CA ILE A 340 9.67 3.04 -14.21
C ILE A 340 9.19 4.31 -13.53
N ALA A 341 8.69 5.28 -14.29
CA ALA A 341 8.05 6.50 -13.77
C ALA A 341 6.87 6.19 -12.82
N ALA A 342 6.08 5.16 -13.14
CA ALA A 342 4.99 4.69 -12.30
C ALA A 342 5.51 4.14 -10.96
N PHE A 343 6.57 3.35 -10.98
CA PHE A 343 7.23 2.86 -9.77
C PHE A 343 7.86 3.99 -8.98
N HIS A 344 8.56 4.91 -9.66
CA HIS A 344 9.14 6.10 -9.07
C HIS A 344 8.09 6.96 -8.36
N SER A 345 6.94 7.22 -9.00
CA SER A 345 5.86 8.04 -8.43
C SER A 345 5.27 7.43 -7.16
N LEU A 346 5.09 6.10 -7.13
CA LEU A 346 4.66 5.39 -5.91
C LEU A 346 5.72 5.44 -4.82
N GLY A 347 6.99 5.26 -5.20
CA GLY A 347 8.12 5.38 -4.28
C GLY A 347 8.20 6.79 -3.68
N LEU A 348 8.07 7.82 -4.50
CA LEU A 348 8.14 9.22 -4.10
C LEU A 348 7.11 9.55 -3.02
N LYS A 349 5.84 9.13 -3.18
CA LYS A 349 4.81 9.37 -2.16
C LYS A 349 5.13 8.72 -0.81
N LEU A 350 5.74 7.52 -0.82
CA LEU A 350 6.19 6.89 0.41
C LEU A 350 7.41 7.63 1.00
N ARG A 351 8.35 8.07 0.15
CA ARG A 351 9.54 8.80 0.58
C ARG A 351 9.18 10.16 1.18
N GLU A 352 8.27 10.91 0.57
CA GLU A 352 7.73 12.17 1.10
C GLU A 352 7.11 11.96 2.48
N LEU A 353 6.36 10.87 2.69
CA LEU A 353 5.79 10.56 4.01
C LEU A 353 6.88 10.33 5.06
N LEU A 354 7.90 9.56 4.70
CA LEU A 354 8.94 9.13 5.63
C LEU A 354 10.01 10.20 5.85
N HIS A 355 10.32 11.02 4.85
CA HIS A 355 11.40 11.99 4.90
C HIS A 355 11.24 12.97 6.07
N GLY A 356 12.35 13.26 6.76
CA GLY A 356 12.40 14.18 7.89
C GLY A 356 12.76 13.50 9.20
N GLY A 357 12.53 14.17 10.32
CA GLY A 357 12.87 13.62 11.64
C GLY A 357 11.94 14.10 12.75
N LEU A 358 11.95 13.35 13.85
CA LEU A 358 11.32 13.69 15.11
C LEU A 358 12.40 13.75 16.18
N SER A 359 12.27 14.70 17.09
CA SER A 359 13.24 14.92 18.15
C SER A 359 12.54 15.11 19.49
N LEU A 360 13.23 14.75 20.58
CA LEU A 360 12.85 15.12 21.94
C LEU A 360 13.84 16.18 22.46
N PRO A 361 13.43 17.14 23.29
CA PRO A 361 12.06 17.39 23.76
C PRO A 361 11.20 18.23 22.78
N ASP A 362 11.75 18.58 21.60
CA ASP A 362 11.08 19.43 20.61
C ASP A 362 9.95 18.69 19.88
N LYS A 363 8.76 18.71 20.49
CA LYS A 363 7.52 18.16 19.94
C LYS A 363 6.92 19.02 18.80
N GLY A 364 7.58 20.12 18.41
CA GLY A 364 7.02 21.15 17.53
C GLY A 364 7.31 21.01 16.03
N LYS A 365 8.23 20.12 15.61
CA LYS A 365 8.52 19.91 14.19
C LYS A 365 7.50 18.97 13.55
N SER A 366 6.56 19.57 12.81
CA SER A 366 5.61 18.84 11.97
C SER A 366 6.34 18.24 10.77
N THR A 367 6.58 16.93 10.80
CA THR A 367 6.97 16.14 9.63
C THR A 367 5.80 15.31 9.14
N GLU A 368 5.77 14.99 7.85
CA GLU A 368 4.65 14.29 7.21
C GLU A 368 4.30 12.96 7.88
N ILE A 369 5.31 12.25 8.43
CA ILE A 369 5.12 10.98 9.14
C ILE A 369 4.17 11.09 10.34
N MET A 370 4.04 12.27 10.96
CA MET A 370 3.08 12.53 12.06
C MET A 370 1.62 12.40 11.63
N THR A 371 1.34 12.53 10.33
CA THR A 371 -0.01 12.31 9.79
C THR A 371 -0.37 10.83 9.70
N SER A 372 0.63 9.94 9.67
CA SER A 372 0.45 8.50 9.55
C SER A 372 0.18 7.80 10.89
N LYS A 373 -0.08 6.50 10.82
CA LYS A 373 -0.16 5.61 11.99
C LYS A 373 1.20 5.07 12.44
N LEU A 374 2.31 5.54 11.86
CA LEU A 374 3.66 5.06 12.17
C LEU A 374 4.28 5.68 13.43
N VAL A 375 3.64 6.70 14.01
CA VAL A 375 4.14 7.40 15.20
C VAL A 375 3.07 7.43 16.29
N GLY A 376 3.47 7.04 17.50
CA GLY A 376 2.65 7.14 18.71
C GLY A 376 2.46 8.60 19.11
N ARG A 377 1.21 9.06 19.15
CA ARG A 377 0.87 10.47 19.44
C ARG A 377 1.19 10.94 20.86
N HIS A 378 1.37 10.02 21.81
CA HIS A 378 1.58 10.39 23.21
C HIS A 378 3.04 10.81 23.47
N GLU A 379 4.00 10.05 22.94
CA GLU A 379 5.42 10.21 23.23
C GLU A 379 6.26 10.57 22.00
N PHE A 380 5.64 10.71 20.82
CA PHE A 380 6.33 11.01 19.54
C PHE A 380 7.42 9.97 19.19
N LEU A 381 7.13 8.72 19.57
CA LEU A 381 7.96 7.56 19.29
C LEU A 381 7.42 6.79 18.09
N PRO A 382 8.29 6.22 17.25
CA PRO A 382 7.91 5.20 16.27
C PRO A 382 7.08 4.09 16.91
N VAL A 383 6.10 3.55 16.19
CA VAL A 383 5.31 2.41 16.67
C VAL A 383 6.16 1.13 16.77
N PRO A 384 5.77 0.17 17.63
CA PRO A 384 6.40 -1.16 17.66
C PRO A 384 6.40 -1.83 16.29
N ASP A 385 7.44 -2.64 16.04
CA ASP A 385 7.67 -3.29 14.75
C ASP A 385 7.63 -2.31 13.57
N PHE A 386 8.25 -1.14 13.74
CA PHE A 386 8.19 -0.01 12.82
C PHE A 386 8.40 -0.38 11.35
N GLU A 387 9.44 -1.16 11.03
CA GLU A 387 9.69 -1.63 9.65
C GLU A 387 8.56 -2.51 9.10
N SER A 388 7.94 -3.32 9.95
CA SER A 388 6.80 -4.15 9.56
C SER A 388 5.58 -3.29 9.24
N GLN A 389 5.37 -2.21 9.99
CA GLN A 389 4.29 -1.26 9.76
C GLN A 389 4.49 -0.45 8.48
N ILE A 390 5.72 0.01 8.20
CA ILE A 390 6.07 0.64 6.91
C ILE A 390 5.76 -0.32 5.75
N ARG A 391 6.04 -1.62 5.90
CA ARG A 391 5.77 -2.64 4.86
C ARG A 391 4.28 -2.93 4.65
N ARG A 392 3.40 -2.47 5.55
CA ARG A 392 1.94 -2.63 5.46
C ARG A 392 1.27 -1.44 4.77
N LEU A 393 1.85 -0.24 4.89
CA LEU A 393 1.52 0.89 4.01
C LEU A 393 1.80 0.51 2.55
#